data_AF-A0A933F8C1-F1
#
_entry.id   AF-A0A933F8C1-F1
#
_cell.length_a   1.000
_cell.length_b   1.000
_cell.length_c   1.000
_cell.angle_alpha   90.00
_cell.angle_beta   90.00
_cell.angle_gamma   90.00
#
_symmetry.space_group_name_H-M   'P 1'
#
loop_
_entity.id
_entity.type
_entity.pdbx_description
1 polymer ?
#
loop_
_entity_poly.entity_id
_entity_poly.type
_entity_poly.pdbx_seq_one_letter_code
_entity_poly.pdbx_strand_id
1 'polypeptide(L)'
;MPEDLLPLLRAIFGEVRALLLGAGRGHLETVRKNPRGDVSKAFDLEAEERIITGLREGLAEPVRILTEERGEVMTKPGRPAYTVVVDPVDGSENFARGNDCTGVSLAVLRPEDLRPEGVLAGLVGHVHTGTVFEATRRGGARRGGRPIAPSAVTRLEEALVAVDLNFRDKGTVSRIVPLLARARDLRRYGSAALELVGVASGGVDGYVDVRGTLSPENYMAAALIVREAGGIVTDWDGNPLAPVRSLTQGQTIVAAGTAALHRALLQVIREGRGE
;
A
#
# COMPACT_ATOMS: atom_id res chain seq x y z
N MET A 1 18.67 4.11 -19.46
CA MET A 1 17.30 3.90 -18.96
C MET A 1 17.44 3.29 -17.58
N PRO A 2 16.66 3.67 -16.54
CA PRO A 2 16.62 2.84 -15.35
C PRO A 2 16.26 1.42 -15.79
N GLU A 3 16.99 0.43 -15.29
CA GLU A 3 16.74 -0.98 -15.53
C GLU A 3 15.27 -1.31 -15.23
N ASP A 4 14.63 -2.18 -16.02
CA ASP A 4 13.27 -2.62 -15.68
C ASP A 4 13.34 -3.45 -14.39
N LEU A 5 12.90 -2.86 -13.28
CA LEU A 5 12.99 -3.47 -11.95
C LEU A 5 11.81 -4.43 -11.68
N LEU A 6 10.73 -4.38 -12.46
CA LEU A 6 9.55 -5.21 -12.21
C LEU A 6 9.86 -6.73 -12.22
N PRO A 7 10.68 -7.28 -13.14
CA PRO A 7 11.10 -8.69 -13.07
C PRO A 7 11.74 -9.07 -11.73
N LEU A 8 12.62 -8.21 -11.19
CA LEU A 8 13.24 -8.44 -9.88
C LEU A 8 12.20 -8.39 -8.76
N LEU A 9 11.33 -7.37 -8.74
CA LEU A 9 10.28 -7.25 -7.71
C LEU A 9 9.34 -8.47 -7.72
N ARG A 10 8.99 -9.00 -8.90
CA ARG A 10 8.18 -10.21 -9.04
C ARG A 10 8.89 -11.45 -8.50
N ALA A 11 10.19 -11.61 -8.77
CA ALA A 11 10.98 -12.72 -8.24
C ALA A 11 11.02 -12.68 -6.71
N ILE A 12 11.32 -11.51 -6.14
CA ILE A 12 11.32 -11.29 -4.69
C ILE A 12 9.95 -11.62 -4.07
N PHE A 13 8.86 -11.10 -4.65
CA PHE A 13 7.51 -11.42 -4.19
C PHE A 13 7.23 -12.93 -4.24
N GLY A 14 7.66 -13.63 -5.31
CA GLY A 14 7.51 -15.07 -5.44
C GLY A 14 8.16 -15.83 -4.28
N GLU A 15 9.37 -15.44 -3.89
CA GLU A 15 10.08 -16.06 -2.75
C GLU A 15 9.43 -15.74 -1.40
N VAL A 16 9.04 -14.48 -1.17
CA VAL A 16 8.32 -14.07 0.05
C VAL A 16 7.00 -14.83 0.17
N ARG A 17 6.24 -14.91 -0.92
CA ARG A 17 4.98 -15.66 -0.97
C ARG A 17 5.19 -17.13 -0.62
N ALA A 18 6.21 -17.77 -1.19
CA ALA A 18 6.51 -19.17 -0.90
C ALA A 18 6.85 -19.38 0.58
N LEU A 19 7.61 -18.45 1.17
CA LEU A 19 7.92 -18.44 2.61
C LEU A 19 6.65 -18.31 3.45
N LEU A 20 5.80 -17.32 3.17
CA LEU A 20 4.57 -17.08 3.93
C LEU A 20 3.59 -18.24 3.82
N LEU A 21 3.39 -18.82 2.64
CA LEU A 21 2.50 -19.98 2.48
C LEU A 21 3.05 -21.27 3.11
N GLY A 22 4.36 -21.35 3.33
CA GLY A 22 5.01 -22.43 4.07
C GLY A 22 5.02 -22.23 5.59
N ALA A 23 4.58 -21.07 6.08
CA ALA A 23 4.67 -20.71 7.48
C ALA A 23 3.78 -21.59 8.37
N GLY A 24 4.37 -22.20 9.40
CA GLY A 24 3.68 -22.99 10.41
C GLY A 24 3.30 -22.19 11.67
N ARG A 25 2.71 -22.87 12.67
CA ARG A 25 2.29 -22.24 13.94
C ARG A 25 3.43 -21.49 14.68
N GLY A 26 4.67 -21.95 14.57
CA GLY A 26 5.83 -21.31 15.20
C GLY A 26 6.18 -19.93 14.62
N HIS A 27 5.68 -19.59 13.43
CA HIS A 27 5.98 -18.31 12.79
C HIS A 27 5.05 -17.18 13.27
N LEU A 28 4.02 -17.51 14.06
CA LEU A 28 3.03 -16.58 14.61
C LEU A 28 3.45 -15.96 15.95
N GLU A 29 4.56 -16.44 16.51
CA GLU A 29 5.09 -15.98 17.80
C GLU A 29 5.47 -14.51 17.71
N THR A 30 5.11 -13.76 18.77
CA THR A 30 5.54 -12.38 18.95
C THR A 30 7.04 -12.37 19.22
N VAL A 31 7.80 -11.67 18.38
CA VAL A 31 9.26 -11.59 18.50
C VAL A 31 9.68 -10.29 19.17
N ARG A 32 9.17 -9.16 18.68
CA ARG A 32 9.57 -7.83 19.16
C ARG A 32 8.49 -6.79 18.91
N LYS A 33 8.79 -5.54 19.28
CA LYS A 33 8.08 -4.38 18.75
C LYS A 33 8.91 -3.73 17.65
N ASN A 34 8.26 -3.32 16.56
CA ASN A 34 8.91 -2.58 15.46
C ASN A 34 9.16 -1.11 15.87
N PRO A 35 9.86 -0.29 15.05
CA PRO A 35 10.13 1.13 15.34
C PRO A 35 8.89 1.99 15.57
N ARG A 36 7.70 1.55 15.14
CA ARG A 36 6.40 2.23 15.39
C ARG A 36 5.75 1.80 16.70
N GLY A 37 6.26 0.74 17.34
CA GLY A 37 5.73 0.18 18.58
C GLY A 37 4.70 -0.93 18.39
N ASP A 38 4.43 -1.34 17.13
CA ASP A 38 3.55 -2.45 16.79
C ASP A 38 4.25 -3.78 17.05
N VAL A 39 3.46 -4.84 17.27
CA VAL A 39 3.98 -6.17 17.59
C VAL A 39 4.34 -6.91 16.31
N SER A 40 5.63 -7.19 16.15
CA SER A 40 6.17 -7.98 15.03
C SER A 40 6.10 -9.46 15.32
N LYS A 41 5.68 -10.24 14.32
CA LYS A 41 5.72 -11.71 14.37
C LYS A 41 6.94 -12.23 13.61
N ALA A 42 7.29 -13.51 13.83
CA ALA A 42 8.46 -14.09 13.17
C ALA A 42 8.35 -14.07 11.64
N PHE A 43 7.15 -14.32 11.09
CA PHE A 43 6.94 -14.25 9.65
C PHE A 43 7.20 -12.86 9.04
N ASP A 44 6.93 -11.76 9.78
CA ASP A 44 7.18 -10.40 9.29
C ASP A 44 8.69 -10.19 9.07
N LEU A 45 9.50 -10.63 10.03
CA LEU A 45 10.97 -10.52 9.98
C LEU A 45 11.60 -11.41 8.93
N GLU A 46 11.06 -12.62 8.74
CA GLU A 46 11.54 -13.57 7.74
C GLU A 46 11.22 -13.10 6.32
N ALA A 47 10.00 -12.60 6.10
CA ALA A 47 9.60 -11.97 4.85
C ALA A 47 10.44 -10.73 4.53
N GLU A 48 10.69 -9.88 5.54
CA GLU A 48 11.58 -8.72 5.39
C GLU A 48 13.01 -9.13 5.02
N GLU A 49 13.62 -10.09 5.73
CA GLU A 49 14.98 -10.55 5.43
C GLU A 49 15.07 -11.13 4.01
N ARG A 50 14.03 -11.82 3.56
CA ARG A 50 13.93 -12.32 2.19
C ARG A 50 13.93 -11.18 1.17
N ILE A 51 13.17 -10.11 1.41
CA ILE A 51 13.15 -8.92 0.55
C ILE A 51 14.53 -8.25 0.53
N ILE A 52 15.13 -8.03 1.69
CA ILE A 52 16.46 -7.40 1.82
C ILE A 52 17.52 -8.21 1.06
N THR A 53 17.49 -9.54 1.20
CA THR A 53 18.43 -10.44 0.54
C THR A 53 18.25 -10.40 -0.97
N GLY A 54 17.00 -10.51 -1.45
CA GLY A 54 16.70 -10.44 -2.88
C GLY A 54 17.11 -9.11 -3.51
N LEU A 55 16.92 -7.98 -2.82
CA LEU A 55 17.40 -6.68 -3.30
C LEU A 55 18.93 -6.56 -3.27
N ARG A 56 19.60 -7.16 -2.28
CA ARG A 56 21.07 -7.17 -2.17
C ARG A 56 21.73 -8.00 -3.26
N GLU A 57 21.15 -9.15 -3.59
CA GLU A 57 21.66 -10.09 -4.59
C GLU A 57 21.26 -9.69 -6.01
N GLY A 58 20.04 -9.19 -6.19
CA GLY A 58 19.47 -8.86 -7.49
C GLY A 58 19.94 -7.54 -8.10
N LEU A 59 20.58 -6.65 -7.34
CA LEU A 59 21.11 -5.38 -7.82
C LEU A 59 22.58 -5.24 -7.44
N ALA A 60 23.44 -4.87 -8.39
CA ALA A 60 24.86 -4.70 -8.14
C ALA A 60 25.14 -3.50 -7.24
N GLU A 61 24.40 -2.41 -7.44
CA GLU A 61 24.51 -1.13 -6.75
C GLU A 61 23.94 -1.18 -5.32
N PRO A 62 24.39 -0.28 -4.43
CA PRO A 62 23.77 -0.12 -3.12
C PRO A 62 22.31 0.33 -3.23
N VAL A 63 21.47 -0.19 -2.33
CA VAL A 63 20.05 0.15 -2.23
C VAL A 63 19.72 0.50 -0.80
N ARG A 64 19.08 1.64 -0.61
CA ARG A 64 18.49 2.04 0.67
C ARG A 64 17.12 1.39 0.77
N ILE A 65 16.84 0.69 1.86
CA ILE A 65 15.56 0.05 2.12
C ILE A 65 14.94 0.73 3.33
N LEU A 66 13.72 1.23 3.17
CA LEU A 66 12.88 1.68 4.26
C LEU A 66 11.81 0.62 4.46
N THR A 67 11.85 -0.04 5.61
CA THR A 67 11.03 -1.22 5.92
C THR A 67 10.39 -1.08 7.28
N GLU A 68 9.15 -1.57 7.41
CA GLU A 68 8.35 -1.50 8.63
C GLU A 68 9.14 -2.02 9.85
N GLU A 69 9.81 -3.16 9.68
CA GLU A 69 10.33 -3.92 10.82
C GLU A 69 11.70 -3.40 11.30
N ARG A 70 12.61 -3.03 10.39
CA ARG A 70 13.98 -2.57 10.74
C ARG A 70 14.20 -1.07 10.58
N GLY A 71 13.23 -0.33 10.08
CA GLY A 71 13.41 1.08 9.74
C GLY A 71 14.28 1.22 8.48
N GLU A 72 15.50 1.72 8.63
CA GLU A 72 16.40 1.94 7.49
C GLU A 72 17.53 0.91 7.43
N VAL A 73 17.66 0.26 6.27
CA VAL A 73 18.70 -0.73 5.99
C VAL A 73 19.40 -0.36 4.68
N MET A 74 20.72 -0.57 4.62
CA MET A 74 21.48 -0.48 3.37
C MET A 74 21.89 -1.87 2.91
N THR A 75 21.69 -2.20 1.64
CA THR A 75 22.09 -3.53 1.12
C THR A 75 23.60 -3.71 1.07
N LYS A 76 24.34 -2.63 0.75
CA LYS A 76 25.80 -2.58 0.54
C LYS A 76 26.37 -1.21 0.91
N PRO A 77 27.66 -1.07 1.29
CA PRO A 77 28.26 0.24 1.51
C PRO A 77 28.26 1.11 0.23
N GLY A 78 28.11 2.43 0.40
CA GLY A 78 28.19 3.41 -0.70
C GLY A 78 26.93 4.25 -0.86
N ARG A 79 26.89 5.07 -1.93
CA ARG A 79 25.71 5.89 -2.25
C ARG A 79 24.64 4.99 -2.88
N PRO A 80 23.40 4.97 -2.35
CA PRO A 80 22.32 4.19 -2.93
C PRO A 80 22.00 4.65 -4.37
N ALA A 81 21.75 3.70 -5.26
CA ALA A 81 21.18 3.95 -6.59
C ALA A 81 19.65 4.10 -6.53
N TYR A 82 19.02 3.43 -5.57
CA TYR A 82 17.58 3.49 -5.31
C TYR A 82 17.27 3.54 -3.82
N THR A 83 16.09 4.08 -3.49
CA THR A 83 15.42 3.82 -2.22
C THR A 83 14.22 2.93 -2.48
N VAL A 84 14.06 1.84 -1.73
CA VAL A 84 12.90 0.94 -1.80
C VAL A 84 12.14 1.01 -0.49
N VAL A 85 10.88 1.40 -0.56
CA VAL A 85 9.95 1.39 0.59
C VAL A 85 9.17 0.09 0.55
N VAL A 86 9.19 -0.68 1.63
CA VAL A 86 8.66 -2.04 1.66
C VAL A 86 7.75 -2.28 2.86
N ASP A 87 6.64 -2.94 2.59
CA ASP A 87 5.84 -3.62 3.60
C ASP A 87 5.92 -5.13 3.30
N PRO A 88 6.63 -5.91 4.14
CA PRO A 88 6.80 -7.32 3.91
C PRO A 88 5.47 -8.09 4.01
N VAL A 89 4.54 -7.62 4.84
CA VAL A 89 3.25 -8.29 5.11
C VAL A 89 2.18 -7.24 5.48
N ASP A 90 1.58 -6.61 4.48
CA ASP A 90 0.44 -5.73 4.71
C ASP A 90 -0.77 -6.57 5.12
N GLY A 91 -1.30 -6.31 6.32
CA GLY A 91 -2.31 -7.15 6.96
C GLY A 91 -1.73 -8.31 7.77
N SER A 92 -0.65 -8.11 8.54
CA SER A 92 -0.07 -9.13 9.44
C SER A 92 -1.09 -9.79 10.36
N GLU A 93 -2.10 -9.05 10.85
CA GLU A 93 -3.16 -9.65 11.68
C GLU A 93 -4.10 -10.56 10.87
N ASN A 94 -4.37 -10.23 9.61
CA ASN A 94 -5.12 -11.11 8.71
C ASN A 94 -4.33 -12.40 8.50
N PHE A 95 -3.05 -12.29 8.17
CA PHE A 95 -2.18 -13.43 7.97
C PHE A 95 -2.12 -14.32 9.22
N ALA A 96 -1.92 -13.72 10.39
CA ALA A 96 -1.82 -14.45 11.66
C ALA A 96 -3.11 -15.20 12.03
N ARG A 97 -4.28 -14.73 11.57
CA ARG A 97 -5.58 -15.35 11.80
C ARG A 97 -6.03 -16.28 10.66
N GLY A 98 -5.22 -16.43 9.61
CA GLY A 98 -5.55 -17.25 8.43
C GLY A 98 -6.62 -16.61 7.53
N ASN A 99 -6.72 -15.28 7.50
CA ASN A 99 -7.52 -14.55 6.51
C ASN A 99 -6.68 -14.28 5.26
N ASP A 100 -7.25 -14.55 4.09
CA ASP A 100 -6.53 -14.46 2.83
C ASP A 100 -6.17 -13.03 2.39
N CYS A 101 -6.70 -12.00 3.03
CA CYS A 101 -6.43 -10.59 2.70
C CYS A 101 -5.06 -10.10 3.22
N THR A 102 -3.98 -10.58 2.61
CA THR A 102 -2.59 -10.23 2.94
C THR A 102 -1.80 -9.86 1.68
N GLY A 103 -1.11 -8.73 1.74
CA GLY A 103 -0.30 -8.17 0.65
C GLY A 103 1.20 -8.11 0.96
N VAL A 104 2.01 -7.98 -0.09
CA VAL A 104 3.41 -7.54 -0.03
C VAL A 104 3.53 -6.29 -0.89
N SER A 105 4.11 -5.21 -0.36
CA SER A 105 4.21 -3.91 -1.04
C SER A 105 5.68 -3.53 -1.26
N LEU A 106 6.05 -3.17 -2.48
CA LEU A 106 7.39 -2.76 -2.86
C LEU A 106 7.31 -1.49 -3.74
N ALA A 107 7.80 -0.36 -3.25
CA ALA A 107 7.85 0.90 -4.00
C ALA A 107 9.31 1.33 -4.22
N VAL A 108 9.73 1.45 -5.48
CA VAL A 108 11.09 1.87 -5.83
C VAL A 108 11.12 3.35 -6.20
N LEU A 109 12.03 4.10 -5.59
CA LEU A 109 12.22 5.53 -5.76
C LEU A 109 13.69 5.85 -6.07
N ARG A 110 13.91 7.09 -6.53
CA ARG A 110 15.26 7.66 -6.52
C ARG A 110 15.74 7.86 -5.08
N PRO A 111 17.05 7.78 -4.81
CA PRO A 111 17.58 7.77 -3.45
C PRO A 111 17.10 8.92 -2.57
N GLU A 112 17.07 10.13 -3.13
CA GLU A 112 16.72 11.37 -2.44
C GLU A 112 15.26 11.81 -2.60
N ASP A 113 14.46 11.15 -3.46
CA ASP A 113 13.09 11.55 -3.75
C ASP A 113 12.08 10.62 -3.06
N LEU A 114 11.72 10.96 -1.82
CA LEU A 114 10.69 10.25 -1.04
C LEU A 114 9.28 10.81 -1.23
N ARG A 115 8.99 11.43 -2.38
CA ARG A 115 7.63 11.84 -2.71
C ARG A 115 6.86 10.65 -3.26
N PRO A 116 5.59 10.44 -2.87
CA PRO A 116 4.75 9.41 -3.48
C PRO A 116 4.66 9.56 -5.01
N GLU A 117 4.63 10.77 -5.55
CA GLU A 117 4.68 11.05 -6.99
C GLU A 117 5.99 10.63 -7.63
N GLY A 118 7.08 10.50 -6.86
CA GLY A 118 8.43 10.15 -7.30
C GLY A 118 8.68 8.65 -7.51
N VAL A 119 7.73 7.78 -7.13
CA VAL A 119 7.86 6.32 -7.30
C VAL A 119 8.05 5.99 -8.78
N LEU A 120 9.10 5.22 -9.07
CA LEU A 120 9.52 4.81 -10.41
C LEU A 120 8.88 3.49 -10.83
N ALA A 121 8.78 2.55 -9.89
CA ALA A 121 8.16 1.24 -10.06
C ALA A 121 7.48 0.82 -8.75
N GLY A 122 6.34 0.16 -8.85
CA GLY A 122 5.57 -0.31 -7.70
C GLY A 122 5.04 -1.71 -7.96
N LEU A 123 5.08 -2.56 -6.94
CA LEU A 123 4.48 -3.88 -6.93
C LEU A 123 3.68 -4.07 -5.64
N VAL A 124 2.44 -4.55 -5.78
CA VAL A 124 1.63 -5.07 -4.68
C VAL A 124 1.23 -6.50 -5.06
N GLY A 125 1.70 -7.46 -4.28
CA GLY A 125 1.43 -8.88 -4.50
C GLY A 125 0.46 -9.43 -3.45
N HIS A 126 -0.61 -10.10 -3.89
CA HIS A 126 -1.55 -10.77 -2.99
C HIS A 126 -1.00 -12.15 -2.63
N VAL A 127 -0.69 -12.38 -1.35
CA VAL A 127 0.02 -13.59 -0.89
C VAL A 127 -0.75 -14.87 -1.27
N HIS A 128 -2.01 -14.98 -0.89
CA HIS A 128 -2.78 -16.22 -1.10
C HIS A 128 -3.05 -16.50 -2.59
N THR A 129 -3.59 -15.54 -3.33
CA THR A 129 -3.93 -15.72 -4.76
C THR A 129 -2.72 -15.71 -5.70
N GLY A 130 -1.57 -15.16 -5.26
CA GLY A 130 -0.42 -14.94 -6.13
C GLY A 130 -0.62 -13.83 -7.17
N THR A 131 -1.74 -13.11 -7.12
CA THR A 131 -2.03 -12.01 -8.04
C THR A 131 -1.04 -10.87 -7.80
N VAL A 132 -0.33 -10.45 -8.85
CA VAL A 132 0.55 -9.28 -8.82
C VAL A 132 -0.14 -8.10 -9.49
N PHE A 133 -0.14 -6.97 -8.79
CA PHE A 133 -0.46 -5.64 -9.32
C PHE A 133 0.84 -4.85 -9.41
N GLU A 134 1.10 -4.25 -10.56
CA GLU A 134 2.37 -3.56 -10.79
C GLU A 134 2.22 -2.40 -11.76
N ALA A 135 3.11 -1.42 -11.63
CA ALA A 135 3.19 -0.29 -12.53
C ALA A 135 4.61 0.28 -12.54
N THR A 136 4.99 0.88 -13.67
CA THR A 136 6.12 1.82 -13.74
C THR A 136 5.59 3.21 -14.02
N ARG A 137 6.33 4.23 -13.60
CA ARG A 137 5.98 5.61 -13.86
C ARG A 137 5.85 5.85 -15.37
N ARG A 138 4.68 6.30 -15.82
CA ARG A 138 4.28 6.50 -17.22
C ARG A 138 4.24 5.20 -18.04
N GLY A 139 4.24 4.05 -17.39
CA GLY A 139 4.20 2.73 -18.03
C GLY A 139 2.83 2.06 -17.98
N GLY A 140 1.86 2.67 -17.29
CA GLY A 140 0.56 2.08 -17.04
C GLY A 140 0.58 1.01 -15.95
N ALA A 141 -0.61 0.64 -15.47
CA ALA A 141 -0.78 -0.38 -14.44
C ALA A 141 -1.22 -1.73 -15.04
N ARG A 142 -0.79 -2.82 -14.39
CA ARG A 142 -1.12 -4.19 -14.78
C ARG A 142 -1.54 -5.03 -13.58
N ARG A 143 -2.39 -6.03 -13.84
CA ARG A 143 -2.74 -7.13 -12.93
C ARG A 143 -2.48 -8.46 -13.64
N GLY A 144 -1.58 -9.29 -13.10
CA GLY A 144 -1.19 -10.55 -13.74
C GLY A 144 -0.70 -10.36 -15.19
N GLY A 145 0.06 -9.29 -15.44
CA GLY A 145 0.59 -8.93 -16.76
C GLY A 145 -0.40 -8.24 -17.72
N ARG A 146 -1.71 -8.20 -17.40
CA ARG A 146 -2.72 -7.55 -18.24
C ARG A 146 -2.96 -6.10 -17.80
N PRO A 147 -3.11 -5.14 -18.71
CA PRO A 147 -3.49 -3.77 -18.36
C PRO A 147 -4.80 -3.74 -17.57
N ILE A 148 -4.89 -2.81 -16.62
CA ILE A 148 -6.09 -2.58 -15.82
C ILE A 148 -6.53 -1.11 -15.91
N ALA A 149 -7.80 -0.90 -15.60
CA ALA A 149 -8.41 0.41 -15.45
C ALA A 149 -9.36 0.35 -14.24
N PRO A 150 -9.57 1.47 -13.54
CA PRO A 150 -10.55 1.55 -12.48
C PRO A 150 -11.98 1.46 -13.04
N SER A 151 -12.96 1.34 -12.14
CA SER A 151 -14.36 1.42 -12.52
C SER A 151 -14.74 2.83 -13.02
N ALA A 152 -15.84 2.90 -13.77
CA ALA A 152 -16.40 4.16 -14.27
C ALA A 152 -17.44 4.77 -13.32
N VAL A 153 -17.56 4.29 -12.07
CA VAL A 153 -18.56 4.78 -11.12
C VAL A 153 -18.28 6.23 -10.76
N THR A 154 -19.31 7.06 -10.84
CA THR A 154 -19.22 8.52 -10.62
C THR A 154 -20.05 9.01 -9.43
N ARG A 155 -21.00 8.20 -8.96
CA ARG A 155 -21.96 8.55 -7.92
C ARG A 155 -21.71 7.74 -6.66
N LEU A 156 -21.78 8.40 -5.52
CA LEU A 156 -21.48 7.76 -4.23
C LEU A 156 -22.49 6.65 -3.91
N GLU A 157 -23.77 6.86 -4.20
CA GLU A 157 -24.84 5.88 -3.94
C GLU A 157 -24.73 4.58 -4.75
N GLU A 158 -23.85 4.54 -5.75
CA GLU A 158 -23.53 3.35 -6.54
C GLU A 158 -22.20 2.71 -6.13
N ALA A 159 -21.37 3.44 -5.38
CA ALA A 159 -19.98 3.11 -5.12
C ALA A 159 -19.79 2.13 -3.97
N LEU A 160 -18.96 1.11 -4.21
CA LEU A 160 -18.33 0.27 -3.21
C LEU A 160 -17.05 0.95 -2.73
N VAL A 161 -17.01 1.36 -1.47
CA VAL A 161 -15.88 2.13 -0.92
C VAL A 161 -15.15 1.31 0.14
N ALA A 162 -13.86 1.07 -0.06
CA ALA A 162 -13.00 0.50 0.97
C ALA A 162 -12.66 1.56 2.02
N VAL A 163 -12.76 1.23 3.31
CA VAL A 163 -12.51 2.16 4.41
C VAL A 163 -11.78 1.44 5.54
N ASP A 164 -10.67 2.01 6.03
CA ASP A 164 -10.11 1.50 7.29
C ASP A 164 -10.93 2.03 8.46
N LEU A 165 -11.48 1.12 9.27
CA LEU A 165 -12.36 1.42 10.40
C LEU A 165 -11.66 1.36 11.77
N ASN A 166 -10.32 1.27 11.82
CA ASN A 166 -9.58 1.24 13.08
C ASN A 166 -9.46 2.64 13.71
N PHE A 167 -10.61 3.19 14.11
CA PHE A 167 -10.76 4.46 14.80
C PHE A 167 -10.93 4.23 16.30
N ARG A 168 -10.41 5.16 17.11
CA ARG A 168 -10.64 5.17 18.57
C ARG A 168 -11.18 6.51 19.07
N ASP A 169 -11.13 7.55 18.26
CA ASP A 169 -11.63 8.88 18.61
C ASP A 169 -12.94 9.22 17.89
N LYS A 170 -13.77 10.04 18.55
CA LYS A 170 -15.09 10.42 18.02
C LYS A 170 -15.02 11.27 16.75
N GLY A 171 -13.97 12.08 16.59
CA GLY A 171 -13.83 13.00 15.46
C GLY A 171 -13.56 12.27 14.15
N THR A 172 -12.80 11.18 14.19
CA THR A 172 -12.58 10.35 13.00
C THR A 172 -13.81 9.51 12.66
N VAL A 173 -14.54 9.01 13.66
CA VAL A 173 -15.81 8.30 13.45
C VAL A 173 -16.84 9.21 12.77
N SER A 174 -17.02 10.46 13.22
CA SER A 174 -18.01 11.38 12.63
C SER A 174 -17.76 11.67 11.16
N ARG A 175 -16.51 11.58 10.69
CA ARG A 175 -16.14 11.76 9.28
C ARG A 175 -16.55 10.60 8.38
N ILE A 176 -16.63 9.38 8.91
CA ILE A 176 -16.98 8.18 8.14
C ILE A 176 -18.47 7.89 8.17
N VAL A 177 -19.18 8.28 9.24
CA VAL A 177 -20.62 8.05 9.38
C VAL A 177 -21.43 8.50 8.14
N PRO A 178 -21.17 9.66 7.53
CA PRO A 178 -21.87 10.05 6.29
C PRO A 178 -21.65 9.10 5.12
N LEU A 179 -20.48 8.44 5.01
CA LEU A 179 -20.22 7.43 3.98
C LEU A 179 -21.08 6.18 4.20
N LEU A 180 -21.30 5.75 5.46
CA LEU A 180 -22.19 4.61 5.77
C LEU A 180 -23.63 4.84 5.29
N ALA A 181 -24.10 6.08 5.30
CA ALA A 181 -25.46 6.42 4.92
C ALA A 181 -25.64 6.64 3.41
N ARG A 182 -24.56 6.96 2.68
CA ARG A 182 -24.64 7.46 1.30
C ARG A 182 -23.95 6.58 0.27
N ALA A 183 -22.92 5.82 0.66
CA ALA A 183 -22.28 4.86 -0.23
C ALA A 183 -23.19 3.65 -0.46
N ARG A 184 -23.02 2.95 -1.59
CA ARG A 184 -23.75 1.69 -1.83
C ARG A 184 -23.41 0.65 -0.78
N ASP A 185 -22.12 0.51 -0.48
CA ASP A 185 -21.60 -0.41 0.51
C ASP A 185 -20.19 0.00 0.93
N LEU A 186 -19.81 -0.34 2.16
CA LEU A 186 -18.45 -0.16 2.65
C LEU A 186 -17.76 -1.51 2.81
N ARG A 187 -16.49 -1.57 2.42
CA ARG A 187 -15.64 -2.77 2.57
C ARG A 187 -14.45 -2.46 3.45
N ARG A 188 -13.97 -3.49 4.15
CA ARG A 188 -12.70 -3.46 4.85
C ARG A 188 -12.06 -4.83 4.72
N TYR A 189 -10.99 -4.90 3.94
CA TYR A 189 -10.18 -6.09 3.75
C TYR A 189 -9.06 -6.17 4.80
N GLY A 190 -8.65 -5.03 5.38
CA GLY A 190 -7.62 -5.00 6.43
C GLY A 190 -6.19 -5.07 5.88
N SER A 191 -6.01 -4.68 4.61
CA SER A 191 -4.73 -4.47 3.94
C SER A 191 -4.92 -3.27 3.01
N ALA A 192 -4.30 -2.14 3.36
CA ALA A 192 -4.49 -0.89 2.62
C ALA A 192 -3.90 -0.97 1.21
N ALA A 193 -2.80 -1.71 1.04
CA ALA A 193 -2.18 -1.93 -0.26
C ALA A 193 -3.14 -2.69 -1.19
N LEU A 194 -3.80 -3.76 -0.69
CA LEU A 194 -4.78 -4.52 -1.47
C LEU A 194 -6.06 -3.74 -1.75
N GLU A 195 -6.53 -2.94 -0.80
CA GLU A 195 -7.70 -2.05 -0.98
C GLU A 195 -7.44 -1.00 -2.07
N LEU A 196 -6.27 -0.36 -2.06
CA LEU A 196 -5.87 0.63 -3.06
C LEU A 196 -5.70 0.03 -4.45
N VAL A 197 -5.03 -1.13 -4.62
CA VAL A 197 -4.97 -1.78 -5.95
C VAL A 197 -6.31 -2.38 -6.39
N GLY A 198 -7.22 -2.60 -5.43
CA GLY A 198 -8.64 -2.83 -5.69
C GLY A 198 -9.28 -1.66 -6.45
N VAL A 199 -8.99 -0.42 -6.07
CA VAL A 199 -9.42 0.78 -6.82
C VAL A 199 -8.82 0.77 -8.23
N ALA A 200 -7.51 0.53 -8.35
CA ALA A 200 -6.81 0.52 -9.64
C ALA A 200 -7.37 -0.49 -10.65
N SER A 201 -7.93 -1.60 -10.15
CA SER A 201 -8.48 -2.68 -10.97
C SER A 201 -10.01 -2.70 -11.06
N GLY A 202 -10.68 -1.72 -10.44
CA GLY A 202 -12.15 -1.61 -10.41
C GLY A 202 -12.84 -2.65 -9.53
N GLY A 203 -12.12 -3.32 -8.62
CA GLY A 203 -12.70 -4.23 -7.62
C GLY A 203 -13.45 -3.51 -6.49
N VAL A 204 -13.03 -2.28 -6.20
CA VAL A 204 -13.77 -1.28 -5.42
C VAL A 204 -13.70 0.05 -6.17
N ASP A 205 -14.65 0.95 -5.92
CA ASP A 205 -14.77 2.21 -6.66
C ASP A 205 -13.96 3.34 -6.01
N GLY A 206 -13.74 3.24 -4.69
CA GLY A 206 -12.91 4.18 -3.93
C GLY A 206 -12.32 3.58 -2.66
N TYR A 207 -11.37 4.32 -2.08
CA TYR A 207 -10.72 4.01 -0.82
C TYR A 207 -10.63 5.28 0.04
N VAL A 208 -10.89 5.15 1.34
CA VAL A 208 -10.84 6.25 2.31
C VAL A 208 -10.12 5.83 3.59
N ASP A 209 -9.05 6.54 3.93
CA ASP A 209 -8.43 6.55 5.24
C ASP A 209 -8.25 8.00 5.73
N VAL A 210 -8.93 8.33 6.83
CA VAL A 210 -8.96 9.66 7.44
C VAL A 210 -8.22 9.73 8.78
N ARG A 211 -7.49 8.68 9.17
CA ARG A 211 -6.83 8.57 10.49
C ARG A 211 -5.58 9.42 10.60
N GLY A 212 -4.90 9.67 9.47
CA GLY A 212 -3.60 10.33 9.46
C GLY A 212 -2.48 9.44 9.97
N THR A 213 -2.71 8.13 10.08
CA THR A 213 -1.74 7.15 10.59
C THR A 213 -1.34 6.12 9.54
N LEU A 214 -1.84 6.22 8.31
CA LEU A 214 -1.50 5.28 7.25
C LEU A 214 -0.07 5.52 6.80
N SER A 215 0.75 4.49 6.88
CA SER A 215 2.19 4.60 6.69
C SER A 215 2.63 4.46 5.24
N PRO A 216 3.75 5.11 4.84
CA PRO A 216 4.26 5.11 3.47
C PRO A 216 4.33 3.74 2.79
N GLU A 217 4.79 2.72 3.50
CA GLU A 217 4.95 1.36 3.03
C GLU A 217 3.63 0.70 2.61
N ASN A 218 2.53 1.04 3.28
CA ASN A 218 1.21 0.49 2.95
C ASN A 218 0.60 1.12 1.69
N TYR A 219 1.04 2.30 1.25
CA TYR A 219 0.38 3.03 0.17
C TYR A 219 1.26 3.44 -1.01
N MET A 220 2.57 3.61 -0.87
CA MET A 220 3.37 4.24 -1.93
C MET A 220 3.37 3.45 -3.24
N ALA A 221 3.50 2.12 -3.18
CA ALA A 221 3.43 1.26 -4.36
C ALA A 221 2.01 1.28 -4.95
N ALA A 222 1.00 1.11 -4.11
CA ALA A 222 -0.40 1.07 -4.53
C ALA A 222 -0.88 2.41 -5.12
N ALA A 223 -0.43 3.55 -4.58
CA ALA A 223 -0.75 4.88 -5.09
C ALA A 223 -0.14 5.14 -6.47
N LEU A 224 1.06 4.63 -6.76
CA LEU A 224 1.58 4.62 -8.14
C LEU A 224 0.65 3.79 -9.03
N ILE A 225 0.30 2.57 -8.63
CA ILE A 225 -0.54 1.66 -9.42
C ILE A 225 -1.91 2.27 -9.72
N VAL A 226 -2.57 2.92 -8.74
CA VAL A 226 -3.85 3.62 -8.96
C VAL A 226 -3.70 4.74 -9.98
N ARG A 227 -2.66 5.59 -9.88
CA ARG A 227 -2.45 6.70 -10.81
C ARG A 227 -2.15 6.21 -12.23
N GLU A 228 -1.32 5.18 -12.36
CA GLU A 228 -0.98 4.60 -13.67
C GLU A 228 -2.13 3.80 -14.30
N ALA A 229 -3.12 3.38 -13.50
CA ALA A 229 -4.39 2.84 -14.01
C ALA A 229 -5.37 3.94 -14.48
N GLY A 230 -5.09 5.22 -14.19
CA GLY A 230 -5.96 6.36 -14.49
C GLY A 230 -6.87 6.78 -13.34
N GLY A 231 -6.71 6.19 -12.15
CA GLY A 231 -7.39 6.61 -10.93
C GLY A 231 -6.74 7.85 -10.29
N ILE A 232 -7.37 8.34 -9.23
CA ILE A 232 -6.95 9.53 -8.48
C ILE A 232 -6.60 9.13 -7.06
N VAL A 233 -5.54 9.73 -6.51
CA VAL A 233 -5.11 9.57 -5.12
C VAL A 233 -4.70 10.93 -4.57
N THR A 234 -5.27 11.33 -3.44
CA THR A 234 -4.95 12.57 -2.72
C THR A 234 -4.96 12.34 -1.22
N ASP A 235 -4.55 13.33 -0.45
CA ASP A 235 -4.96 13.41 0.95
C ASP A 235 -6.48 13.68 1.06
N TRP A 236 -6.99 13.67 2.29
CA TRP A 236 -8.40 13.96 2.57
C TRP A 236 -8.84 15.42 2.32
N ASP A 237 -7.90 16.34 2.10
CA ASP A 237 -8.16 17.74 1.76
C ASP A 237 -8.11 17.94 0.24
N GLY A 238 -7.82 16.88 -0.52
CA GLY A 238 -7.73 16.88 -1.98
C GLY A 238 -6.37 17.32 -2.52
N ASN A 239 -5.35 17.46 -1.66
CA ASN A 239 -4.00 17.83 -2.08
C ASN A 239 -3.19 16.60 -2.50
N PRO A 240 -2.10 16.80 -3.27
CA PRO A 240 -1.09 15.77 -3.47
C PRO A 240 -0.57 15.21 -2.13
N LEU A 241 -0.23 13.94 -2.13
CA LEU A 241 0.30 13.26 -0.94
C LEU A 241 1.62 13.93 -0.50
N ALA A 242 1.77 14.14 0.82
CA ALA A 242 2.91 14.89 1.33
C ALA A 242 4.22 14.08 1.15
N PRO A 243 5.37 14.74 0.92
CA PRO A 243 6.67 14.07 0.90
C PRO A 243 6.92 13.29 2.19
N VAL A 244 7.46 12.08 2.07
CA VAL A 244 7.76 11.18 3.19
C VAL A 244 9.15 11.48 3.73
N ARG A 245 9.28 11.65 5.05
CA ARG A 245 10.59 11.80 5.72
C ARG A 245 11.01 10.54 6.49
N SER A 246 10.03 9.79 6.99
CA SER A 246 10.18 8.54 7.73
C SER A 246 8.91 7.71 7.59
N LEU A 247 8.99 6.41 7.88
CA LEU A 247 7.82 5.52 7.89
C LEU A 247 6.81 5.84 9.01
N THR A 248 7.25 6.56 10.04
CA THR A 248 6.38 7.04 11.12
C THR A 248 5.50 8.23 10.71
N GLN A 249 5.72 8.80 9.53
CA GLN A 249 4.91 9.89 9.02
C GLN A 249 3.62 9.34 8.40
N GLY A 250 2.60 9.18 9.25
CA GLY A 250 1.26 8.80 8.81
C GLY A 250 0.62 9.85 7.91
N GLN A 251 -0.31 9.39 7.07
CA GLN A 251 -1.05 10.24 6.14
C GLN A 251 -2.53 9.84 6.06
N THR A 252 -3.35 10.75 5.56
CA THR A 252 -4.71 10.44 5.10
C THR A 252 -4.68 10.17 3.61
N ILE A 253 -5.55 9.28 3.14
CA ILE A 253 -5.64 8.94 1.72
C ILE A 253 -7.09 8.84 1.29
N VAL A 254 -7.40 9.48 0.18
CA VAL A 254 -8.64 9.29 -0.56
C VAL A 254 -8.29 8.94 -1.99
N ALA A 255 -8.75 7.77 -2.44
CA ALA A 255 -8.57 7.33 -3.81
C ALA A 255 -9.91 6.98 -4.46
N ALA A 256 -10.03 7.19 -5.77
CA ALA A 256 -11.21 6.79 -6.52
C ALA A 256 -10.89 6.51 -7.99
N GLY A 257 -11.77 5.71 -8.62
CA GLY A 257 -11.67 5.40 -10.03
C GLY A 257 -11.96 6.57 -10.96
N THR A 258 -12.80 7.53 -10.52
CA THR A 258 -13.18 8.70 -11.32
C THR A 258 -13.04 10.00 -10.53
N ALA A 259 -12.83 11.12 -11.24
CA ALA A 259 -12.76 12.45 -10.63
C ALA A 259 -14.09 12.88 -9.98
N ALA A 260 -15.21 12.42 -10.53
CA ALA A 260 -16.53 12.72 -9.98
C ALA A 260 -16.71 12.03 -8.61
N LEU A 261 -16.40 10.73 -8.53
CA LEU A 261 -16.48 9.99 -7.29
C LEU A 261 -15.46 10.49 -6.26
N HIS A 262 -14.24 10.80 -6.67
CA HIS A 262 -13.22 11.39 -5.79
C HIS A 262 -13.71 12.66 -5.11
N ARG A 263 -14.28 13.60 -5.88
CA ARG A 263 -14.88 14.84 -5.32
C ARG A 263 -16.04 14.54 -4.38
N ALA A 264 -16.90 13.57 -4.71
CA ALA A 264 -18.00 13.16 -3.86
C ALA A 264 -17.50 12.61 -2.51
N LEU A 265 -16.48 11.75 -2.51
CA LEU A 265 -15.85 11.23 -1.29
C LEU A 265 -15.31 12.36 -0.41
N LEU A 266 -14.55 13.29 -0.99
CA LEU A 266 -13.99 14.44 -0.27
C LEU A 266 -15.11 15.31 0.34
N GLN A 267 -16.19 15.56 -0.40
CA GLN A 267 -17.32 16.34 0.10
C GLN A 267 -17.96 15.65 1.32
N VAL A 268 -18.24 14.35 1.22
CA VAL A 268 -18.90 13.59 2.29
C VAL A 268 -18.04 13.50 3.56
N ILE A 269 -16.73 13.33 3.41
CA ILE A 269 -15.80 13.31 4.55
C ILE A 269 -15.74 14.68 5.25
N ARG A 270 -15.83 15.78 4.50
CA ARG A 270 -15.84 17.14 5.04
C ARG A 270 -17.12 17.48 5.78
N GLU A 271 -18.28 17.03 5.30
CA GLU A 271 -19.57 17.21 6.00
C GLU A 271 -19.52 16.64 7.44
N GLY A 272 -18.80 15.52 7.65
CA GLY A 272 -18.61 14.94 8.97
C GLY A 272 -17.71 15.74 9.93
N ARG A 273 -17.15 16.89 9.50
CA ARG A 273 -16.43 17.83 10.39
C ARG A 273 -17.36 18.64 11.29
N GLY A 274 -18.66 18.74 10.97
CA GLY A 274 -19.59 19.57 11.74
C GLY A 274 -19.31 21.07 11.62
N GLU A 275 -18.90 21.52 10.42
CA GLU A 275 -18.91 22.93 10.02
C GLU A 275 -20.18 23.28 9.26
#